data_AF-A0A2S9J3I5-F1
#
_entry.id   AF-A0A2S9J3I5-F1
#
_cell.length_a   1.000
_cell.length_b   1.000
_cell.length_c   1.000
_cell.angle_alpha   90.00
_cell.angle_beta   90.00
_cell.angle_gamma   90.00
#
_symmetry.space_group_name_H-M   'P 1'
#
loop_
_entity.id
_entity.type
_entity.pdbx_description
1 polymer ?
#
loop_
_entity_poly.entity_id
_entity_poly.type
_entity_poly.pdbx_seq_one_letter_code
_entity_poly.pdbx_strand_id
1 'polypeptide(L)'
;MSRTSIIYVVVALALVLGFYACEDENVEPGLEIRQISRLYVSFEEYGTTDERADTNIRIIQPADSSVFAFRESHVSQVRGGGPIYFNPYVKTIFQGSADSSGVDTVISAVDVQRTGTLNNLGTGLRSRYYNKVKGLVYHAAARALLVVNGAGSDAGIYVVDNPTSTGNQKQPFKKLINTNLDMWGATYANDRLFSSKINAPAGLYMFQNLTTMPVRASDSVATLSPTRTLRIENATANLRGLCYDTIKNVMAIAEMGDGTLGSGRILLFDNFSNLIQGTADVIRPSRVITGRSTGLISPVDVAIDMRAGGVYLYVADREAKKVSRFRYTDDGNVEPEDVIDTSVLGFGVTPVGLALDARDDSTLGQ
;
A
#
# COMPACT_ATOMS: atom_id res chain seq x y z
N MET A 1 65.06 28.08 31.16
CA MET A 1 64.16 26.95 30.80
C MET A 1 64.96 25.97 29.96
N SER A 2 65.12 24.72 30.43
CA SER A 2 65.96 23.72 29.77
C SER A 2 65.33 23.27 28.45
N ARG A 3 66.17 22.91 27.46
CA ARG A 3 65.74 22.41 26.14
C ARG A 3 64.74 21.24 26.23
N THR A 4 64.74 20.51 27.35
CA THR A 4 63.83 19.41 27.64
C THR A 4 62.38 19.88 27.83
N SER A 5 62.14 21.07 28.41
CA SER A 5 60.78 21.59 28.65
C SER A 5 60.06 22.03 27.37
N ILE A 6 60.79 22.45 26.34
CA ILE A 6 60.19 22.89 25.06
C ILE A 6 59.67 21.68 24.27
N ILE A 7 60.36 20.54 24.33
CA ILE A 7 59.94 19.32 23.61
C ILE A 7 58.62 18.78 24.18
N TYR A 8 58.44 18.78 25.51
CA TYR A 8 57.17 18.34 26.12
C TYR A 8 56.00 19.26 25.77
N VAL A 9 56.23 20.57 25.66
CA VAL A 9 55.18 21.53 25.27
C VAL A 9 54.80 21.34 23.80
N VAL A 10 55.76 21.10 22.91
CA VAL A 10 55.49 20.86 21.48
C VAL A 10 54.78 19.52 21.26
N VAL A 11 55.16 18.46 21.98
CA VAL A 11 54.49 17.15 21.88
C VAL A 11 53.07 17.20 22.46
N ALA A 12 52.86 17.92 23.57
CA ALA A 12 51.53 18.14 24.13
C ALA A 12 50.63 18.97 23.20
N LEU A 13 51.17 20.01 22.55
CA LEU A 13 50.43 20.82 21.58
C LEU A 13 50.08 20.01 20.33
N ALA A 14 50.99 19.15 19.84
CA ALA A 14 50.73 18.28 18.69
C ALA A 14 49.70 17.17 19.00
N LEU A 15 49.66 16.66 20.23
CA LEU A 15 48.62 15.74 20.67
C LEU A 15 47.26 16.44 20.82
N VAL A 16 47.21 17.64 21.39
CA VAL A 16 45.96 18.42 21.50
C VAL A 16 45.45 18.83 20.12
N LEU A 17 46.33 19.23 19.19
CA LEU A 17 45.95 19.51 17.79
C LEU A 17 45.58 18.23 17.03
N GLY A 18 46.20 17.09 17.31
CA GLY A 18 45.85 15.79 16.73
C GLY A 18 44.51 15.23 17.20
N PHE A 19 44.08 15.55 18.43
CA PHE A 19 42.74 15.22 18.92
C PHE A 19 41.66 16.23 18.47
N TYR A 20 42.03 17.49 18.17
CA TYR A 20 41.10 18.48 17.62
C TYR A 20 40.96 18.38 16.09
N ALA A 21 41.96 17.85 15.39
CA ALA A 21 41.92 17.59 13.94
C ALA A 21 41.32 16.21 13.58
N CYS A 22 40.74 15.52 14.57
CA CYS A 22 39.88 14.36 14.38
C CYS A 22 38.43 14.68 14.80
N GLU A 23 38.05 15.96 14.75
CA GLU A 23 36.65 16.33 14.55
C GLU A 23 36.29 16.07 13.09
N ASP A 24 35.18 15.36 12.92
CA ASP A 24 34.60 14.85 11.69
C ASP A 24 34.39 15.98 10.64
N GLU A 25 35.37 16.24 9.77
CA GLU A 25 35.21 17.08 8.56
C GLU A 25 34.40 16.36 7.46
N ASN A 26 33.44 15.52 7.85
CA ASN A 26 32.42 14.96 6.96
C ASN A 26 31.02 15.16 7.55
N VAL A 27 30.74 16.39 7.99
CA VAL A 27 29.35 16.88 7.97
C VAL A 27 29.04 17.17 6.50
N GLU A 28 28.63 16.13 5.77
CA GLU A 28 27.89 16.30 4.52
C GLU A 28 26.80 17.35 4.79
N PRO A 29 26.69 18.41 3.97
CA PRO A 29 25.64 19.40 4.16
C PRO A 29 24.32 18.64 4.13
N GLY A 30 23.56 18.77 5.22
CA GLY A 30 22.37 17.99 5.53
C GLY A 30 21.62 17.63 4.26
N LEU A 31 21.72 16.35 3.87
CA LEU A 31 20.88 15.77 2.86
C LEU A 31 19.47 15.86 3.42
N GLU A 32 18.79 16.99 3.22
CA GLU A 32 17.34 17.05 3.33
C GLU A 32 16.85 15.87 2.49
N ILE A 33 16.35 14.84 3.15
CA ILE A 33 15.72 13.72 2.46
C ILE A 33 14.56 14.36 1.74
N ARG A 34 14.71 14.50 0.42
CA ARG A 34 13.71 15.10 -0.45
C ARG A 34 12.40 14.36 -0.19
N GLN A 35 11.46 15.03 0.46
CA GLN A 35 10.17 14.43 0.79
C GLN A 35 9.51 13.98 -0.52
N ILE A 36 9.20 12.70 -0.59
CA ILE A 36 8.57 12.10 -1.75
C ILE A 36 7.08 11.98 -1.46
N SER A 37 6.27 12.50 -2.36
CA SER A 37 4.81 12.33 -2.37
C SER A 37 4.35 11.96 -3.77
N ARG A 38 4.22 10.66 -4.02
CA ARG A 38 3.85 10.12 -5.33
C ARG A 38 2.71 9.13 -5.17
N LEU A 39 1.52 9.52 -5.65
CA LEU A 39 0.36 8.64 -5.64
C LEU A 39 0.27 7.91 -6.98
N TYR A 40 0.39 6.59 -6.95
CA TYR A 40 0.13 5.70 -8.06
C TYR A 40 -1.34 5.27 -8.03
N VAL A 41 -2.03 5.46 -9.15
CA VAL A 41 -3.43 5.10 -9.32
C VAL A 41 -3.53 4.00 -10.35
N SER A 42 -4.11 2.87 -9.95
CA SER A 42 -4.38 1.70 -10.79
C SER A 42 -5.74 1.81 -11.45
N PHE A 43 -5.82 1.52 -12.75
CA PHE A 43 -7.05 1.64 -13.54
C PHE A 43 -7.52 0.30 -14.09
N GLU A 44 -8.80 0.00 -13.90
CA GLU A 44 -9.41 -1.30 -14.20
C GLU A 44 -9.42 -1.66 -15.67
N GLU A 45 -9.57 -0.65 -16.55
CA GLU A 45 -9.77 -0.89 -17.96
C GLU A 45 -8.58 -1.59 -18.63
N TYR A 46 -8.93 -2.47 -19.56
CA TYR A 46 -8.02 -3.04 -20.53
C TYR A 46 -8.69 -3.07 -21.89
N GLY A 47 -7.91 -2.85 -22.95
CA GLY A 47 -8.41 -3.00 -24.31
C GLY A 47 -8.84 -4.45 -24.54
N THR A 48 -10.09 -4.67 -24.96
CA THR A 48 -10.56 -5.94 -25.51
C THR A 48 -10.30 -6.03 -27.02
N THR A 49 -9.87 -4.93 -27.63
CA THR A 49 -9.41 -4.79 -29.00
C THR A 49 -7.90 -4.56 -29.04
N ASP A 50 -7.28 -4.66 -30.23
CA ASP A 50 -5.84 -4.40 -30.42
C ASP A 50 -5.42 -2.95 -30.09
N GLU A 51 -6.39 -2.06 -29.87
CA GLU A 51 -6.21 -0.76 -29.23
C GLU A 51 -6.10 -0.94 -27.71
N ARG A 52 -4.91 -1.37 -27.27
CA ARG A 52 -4.57 -1.47 -25.84
C ARG A 52 -4.97 -0.20 -25.09
N ALA A 53 -5.47 -0.36 -23.86
CA ALA A 53 -5.51 0.73 -22.91
C ALA A 53 -4.11 1.35 -22.82
N ASP A 54 -4.01 2.64 -23.13
CA ASP A 54 -2.73 3.37 -23.23
C ASP A 54 -2.01 3.46 -21.86
N THR A 55 -2.69 3.09 -20.76
CA THR A 55 -2.18 3.21 -19.39
C THR A 55 -3.01 2.38 -18.41
N ASN A 56 -2.36 1.68 -17.47
CA ASN A 56 -3.02 1.04 -16.32
C ASN A 56 -2.47 1.51 -14.95
N ILE A 57 -1.46 2.39 -14.96
CA ILE A 57 -0.96 3.13 -13.79
C ILE A 57 -0.81 4.60 -14.18
N ARG A 58 -1.46 5.53 -13.48
CA ARG A 58 -1.16 6.98 -13.58
C ARG A 58 -0.56 7.50 -12.28
N ILE A 59 0.22 8.56 -12.37
CA ILE A 59 1.00 9.11 -11.24
C ILE A 59 0.59 10.55 -10.99
N ILE A 60 0.28 10.87 -9.74
CA ILE A 60 0.14 12.24 -9.24
C ILE A 60 1.40 12.58 -8.44
N GLN A 61 2.10 13.63 -8.84
CA GLN A 61 3.37 14.03 -8.22
C GLN A 61 3.62 15.56 -8.32
N PRO A 62 3.88 16.24 -7.19
CA PRO A 62 3.67 15.79 -5.82
C PRO A 62 2.17 15.66 -5.48
N ALA A 63 1.76 14.57 -4.84
CA ALA A 63 0.34 14.34 -4.50
C ALA A 63 -0.19 15.25 -3.38
N ASP A 64 0.72 15.81 -2.57
CA ASP A 64 0.47 16.76 -1.48
C ASP A 64 0.62 18.23 -1.91
N SER A 65 0.89 18.50 -3.19
CA SER A 65 1.01 19.87 -3.69
C SER A 65 -0.36 20.53 -3.87
N SER A 66 -0.36 21.86 -4.02
CA SER A 66 -1.55 22.62 -4.40
C SER A 66 -2.10 22.30 -5.80
N VAL A 67 -1.35 21.53 -6.61
CA VAL A 67 -1.79 21.11 -7.95
C VAL A 67 -1.96 19.59 -7.96
N PHE A 68 -3.20 19.14 -7.73
CA PHE A 68 -3.55 17.73 -7.75
C PHE A 68 -3.90 17.27 -9.16
N ALA A 69 -2.90 16.82 -9.92
CA ALA A 69 -3.07 16.41 -11.31
C ALA A 69 -2.16 15.24 -11.69
N PHE A 70 -2.63 14.40 -12.62
CA PHE A 70 -1.78 13.37 -13.22
C PHE A 70 -0.63 14.03 -14.00
N ARG A 71 0.58 13.50 -13.81
CA ARG A 71 1.81 13.96 -14.47
C ARG A 71 2.40 12.91 -15.40
N GLU A 72 2.29 11.65 -15.02
CA GLU A 72 2.91 10.53 -15.73
C GLU A 72 1.93 9.37 -15.84
N SER A 73 2.19 8.51 -16.81
CA SER A 73 1.45 7.27 -17.06
C SER A 73 2.42 6.13 -17.34
N HIS A 74 1.97 4.91 -17.04
CA HIS A 74 2.71 3.69 -17.30
C HIS A 74 1.79 2.53 -17.65
N VAL A 75 2.29 1.63 -18.50
CA VAL A 75 1.63 0.38 -18.87
C VAL A 75 2.42 -0.77 -18.25
N SER A 76 1.81 -1.42 -17.27
CA SER A 76 2.36 -2.62 -16.64
C SER A 76 2.06 -3.89 -17.46
N GLN A 77 2.46 -5.05 -16.93
CA GLN A 77 2.27 -6.34 -17.60
C GLN A 77 0.89 -7.00 -17.35
N VAL A 78 0.02 -6.40 -16.52
CA VAL A 78 -1.33 -6.95 -16.25
C VAL A 78 -2.38 -6.48 -17.26
N ARG A 79 -3.39 -7.31 -17.48
CA ARG A 79 -4.60 -6.98 -18.26
C ARG A 79 -5.62 -6.28 -17.36
N GLY A 80 -5.52 -4.97 -17.30
CA GLY A 80 -6.34 -4.14 -16.42
C GLY A 80 -5.73 -4.09 -15.04
N GLY A 81 -5.59 -2.89 -14.50
CA GLY A 81 -4.99 -2.65 -13.20
C GLY A 81 -5.97 -3.01 -12.08
N GLY A 82 -5.57 -3.90 -11.18
CA GLY A 82 -6.29 -4.24 -9.96
C GLY A 82 -5.65 -3.61 -8.72
N PRO A 83 -5.51 -4.36 -7.61
CA PRO A 83 -4.77 -3.89 -6.44
C PRO A 83 -3.35 -3.49 -6.79
N ILE A 84 -2.87 -2.40 -6.20
CA ILE A 84 -1.54 -1.86 -6.41
C ILE A 84 -0.89 -1.60 -5.04
N TYR A 85 0.40 -1.86 -4.93
CA TYR A 85 1.14 -1.67 -3.68
C TYR A 85 2.57 -1.23 -4.00
N PHE A 86 3.04 -0.19 -3.32
CA PHE A 86 4.43 0.27 -3.42
C PHE A 86 5.18 -0.13 -2.16
N ASN A 87 6.40 -0.66 -2.33
CA ASN A 87 7.30 -0.89 -1.21
C ASN A 87 8.56 -0.02 -1.31
N PRO A 88 8.90 0.76 -0.27
CA PRO A 88 10.04 1.66 -0.30
C PRO A 88 11.41 0.96 -0.25
N TYR A 89 11.51 -0.24 0.34
CA TYR A 89 12.77 -0.96 0.49
C TYR A 89 13.27 -1.52 -0.84
N VAL A 90 12.38 -2.18 -1.58
CA VAL A 90 12.70 -2.72 -2.91
C VAL A 90 12.46 -1.71 -4.03
N LYS A 91 11.85 -0.55 -3.71
CA LYS A 91 11.50 0.50 -4.68
C LYS A 91 10.69 -0.04 -5.85
N THR A 92 9.75 -0.94 -5.56
CA THR A 92 8.94 -1.62 -6.56
C THR A 92 7.47 -1.42 -6.27
N ILE A 93 6.71 -1.16 -7.33
CA ILE A 93 5.26 -1.27 -7.36
C ILE A 93 4.91 -2.70 -7.78
N PHE A 94 4.06 -3.35 -7.00
CA PHE A 94 3.40 -4.59 -7.37
C PHE A 94 1.97 -4.28 -7.75
N GLN A 95 1.53 -4.75 -8.91
CA GLN A 95 0.15 -4.56 -9.39
C GLN A 95 -0.44 -5.91 -9.79
N GLY A 96 -1.57 -6.27 -9.18
CA GLY A 96 -2.38 -7.42 -9.59
C GLY A 96 -3.31 -7.06 -10.73
N SER A 97 -3.81 -8.08 -11.43
CA SER A 97 -4.81 -7.90 -12.47
C SER A 97 -6.19 -7.60 -11.89
N ALA A 98 -6.96 -6.75 -12.56
CA ALA A 98 -8.39 -6.62 -12.30
C ALA A 98 -9.23 -7.73 -12.96
N ASP A 99 -8.67 -8.43 -13.94
CA ASP A 99 -9.35 -9.51 -14.64
C ASP A 99 -9.61 -10.71 -13.70
N SER A 100 -10.83 -10.80 -13.20
CA SER A 100 -11.28 -11.92 -12.35
C SER A 100 -11.81 -13.12 -13.13
N SER A 101 -11.73 -13.13 -14.47
CA SER A 101 -12.10 -14.29 -15.29
C SER A 101 -11.15 -15.49 -15.09
N GLY A 102 -10.01 -15.26 -14.43
CA GLY A 102 -8.97 -16.25 -14.18
C GLY A 102 -8.04 -16.48 -15.37
N VAL A 103 -8.21 -15.71 -16.46
CA VAL A 103 -7.32 -15.73 -17.62
C VAL A 103 -6.02 -15.01 -17.30
N ASP A 104 -6.10 -13.82 -16.69
CA ASP A 104 -4.91 -13.14 -16.21
C ASP A 104 -4.50 -13.60 -14.81
N THR A 105 -3.30 -14.16 -14.73
CA THR A 105 -2.72 -14.76 -13.52
C THR A 105 -1.35 -14.15 -13.22
N VAL A 106 -1.22 -12.87 -13.58
CA VAL A 106 0.00 -12.09 -13.49
C VAL A 106 -0.10 -11.07 -12.35
N ILE A 107 0.98 -10.93 -11.59
CA ILE A 107 1.27 -9.77 -10.78
C ILE A 107 2.46 -9.06 -11.42
N SER A 108 2.27 -7.84 -11.90
CA SER A 108 3.35 -7.04 -12.46
C SER A 108 4.22 -6.48 -11.34
N ALA A 109 5.54 -6.53 -11.52
CA ALA A 109 6.51 -5.81 -10.71
C ALA A 109 7.07 -4.67 -11.56
N VAL A 110 7.02 -3.45 -11.04
CA VAL A 110 7.43 -2.23 -11.74
C VAL A 110 8.43 -1.49 -10.85
N ASP A 111 9.65 -1.38 -11.33
CA ASP A 111 10.72 -0.65 -10.65
C ASP A 111 10.48 0.85 -10.71
N VAL A 112 10.77 1.51 -9.58
CA VAL A 112 10.61 2.94 -9.39
C VAL A 112 11.99 3.56 -9.33
N GLN A 113 12.39 4.19 -10.44
CA GLN A 113 13.69 4.82 -10.58
C GLN A 113 13.83 6.04 -9.64
N ARG A 114 15.07 6.53 -9.48
CA ARG A 114 15.37 7.68 -8.61
C ARG A 114 14.56 8.93 -8.96
N THR A 115 14.29 9.15 -10.24
CA THR A 115 13.51 10.28 -10.76
C THR A 115 12.00 10.12 -10.58
N GLY A 116 11.52 8.91 -10.32
CA GLY A 116 10.10 8.56 -10.29
C GLY A 116 9.61 7.77 -11.50
N THR A 117 10.42 7.71 -12.56
CA THR A 117 10.13 6.96 -13.78
C THR A 117 9.91 5.47 -13.49
N LEU A 118 8.91 4.88 -14.15
CA LEU A 118 8.49 3.50 -13.94
C LEU A 118 9.04 2.56 -15.03
N ASN A 119 9.56 1.40 -14.63
CA ASN A 119 10.10 0.39 -15.54
C ASN A 119 9.57 -1.01 -15.21
N ASN A 120 9.05 -1.74 -16.20
CA ASN A 120 8.58 -3.12 -15.97
C ASN A 120 9.75 -4.06 -15.66
N LEU A 121 9.67 -4.79 -14.54
CA LEU A 121 10.61 -5.84 -14.19
C LEU A 121 10.18 -7.16 -14.83
N GLY A 122 10.83 -7.50 -15.94
CA GLY A 122 10.57 -8.75 -16.67
C GLY A 122 9.10 -8.89 -17.09
N THR A 123 8.58 -10.12 -17.09
CA THR A 123 7.22 -10.45 -17.57
C THR A 123 6.16 -10.54 -16.46
N GLY A 124 6.47 -10.06 -15.25
CA GLY A 124 5.66 -10.23 -14.04
C GLY A 124 5.75 -11.63 -13.38
N LEU A 125 5.23 -11.73 -12.16
CA LEU A 125 5.09 -12.96 -11.39
C LEU A 125 3.85 -13.72 -11.90
N ARG A 126 4.02 -14.97 -12.30
CA ARG A 126 2.95 -15.76 -12.94
C ARG A 126 2.67 -17.03 -12.17
N SER A 127 1.42 -17.23 -11.79
CA SER A 127 0.96 -18.47 -11.16
C SER A 127 -0.55 -18.61 -11.29
N ARG A 128 -1.04 -19.83 -11.58
CA ARG A 128 -2.47 -20.12 -11.66
C ARG A 128 -3.28 -19.69 -10.42
N TYR A 129 -2.61 -19.54 -9.28
CA TYR A 129 -3.22 -19.12 -8.01
C TYR A 129 -3.51 -17.61 -7.95
N TYR A 130 -2.94 -16.79 -8.84
CA TYR A 130 -3.13 -15.34 -8.86
C TYR A 130 -4.34 -14.92 -9.70
N ASN A 131 -5.45 -15.67 -9.59
CA ASN A 131 -6.64 -15.49 -10.43
C ASN A 131 -7.65 -14.48 -9.88
N LYS A 132 -7.53 -14.09 -8.60
CA LYS A 132 -8.43 -13.15 -7.92
C LYS A 132 -7.65 -12.32 -6.90
N VAL A 133 -6.51 -11.76 -7.30
CA VAL A 133 -5.68 -10.93 -6.42
C VAL A 133 -6.49 -9.73 -5.95
N LYS A 134 -6.61 -9.54 -4.64
CA LYS A 134 -7.33 -8.42 -4.01
C LYS A 134 -6.49 -7.58 -3.06
N GLY A 135 -5.28 -8.02 -2.71
CA GLY A 135 -4.37 -7.26 -1.85
C GLY A 135 -2.93 -7.72 -2.00
N LEU A 136 -2.00 -6.81 -1.78
CA LEU A 136 -0.56 -7.01 -1.93
C LEU A 136 0.15 -6.27 -0.79
N VAL A 137 1.05 -6.93 -0.08
CA VAL A 137 1.93 -6.30 0.92
C VAL A 137 3.29 -6.99 0.94
N TYR A 138 4.34 -6.27 1.28
CA TYR A 138 5.70 -6.81 1.32
C TYR A 138 6.19 -6.96 2.75
N HIS A 139 6.72 -8.13 3.07
CA HIS A 139 7.34 -8.45 4.34
C HIS A 139 8.86 -8.35 4.20
N ALA A 140 9.45 -7.25 4.69
CA ALA A 140 10.85 -6.92 4.48
C ALA A 140 11.83 -7.97 5.02
N ALA A 141 11.65 -8.44 6.27
CA ALA A 141 12.59 -9.39 6.89
C ALA A 141 12.66 -10.75 6.18
N ALA A 142 11.54 -11.25 5.66
CA ALA A 142 11.48 -12.48 4.86
C ALA A 142 11.73 -12.22 3.35
N ARG A 143 11.90 -10.96 2.95
CA ARG A 143 12.01 -10.51 1.56
C ARG A 143 10.89 -11.07 0.66
N ALA A 144 9.67 -11.11 1.18
CA ALA A 144 8.56 -11.82 0.56
C ALA A 144 7.37 -10.91 0.26
N LEU A 145 6.73 -11.10 -0.90
CA LEU A 145 5.42 -10.53 -1.20
C LEU A 145 4.34 -11.47 -0.66
N LEU A 146 3.43 -10.93 0.13
CA LEU A 146 2.20 -11.58 0.56
C LEU A 146 1.08 -11.14 -0.39
N VAL A 147 0.47 -12.12 -1.04
CA VAL A 147 -0.57 -11.92 -2.05
C VAL A 147 -1.89 -12.43 -1.48
N VAL A 148 -2.85 -11.53 -1.26
CA VAL A 148 -4.21 -11.89 -0.86
C VAL A 148 -5.00 -12.23 -2.12
N ASN A 149 -5.39 -13.51 -2.24
CA ASN A 149 -6.33 -13.97 -3.26
C ASN A 149 -7.72 -14.05 -2.62
N GLY A 150 -8.63 -13.21 -3.11
CA GLY A 150 -9.74 -12.74 -2.29
C GLY A 150 -10.86 -13.75 -2.03
N ALA A 151 -11.16 -14.64 -2.98
CA ALA A 151 -12.32 -15.54 -2.88
C ALA A 151 -12.20 -16.74 -3.82
N GLY A 152 -13.09 -17.72 -3.67
CA GLY A 152 -13.19 -18.91 -4.53
C GLY A 152 -12.29 -20.08 -4.13
N SER A 153 -12.07 -21.01 -5.06
CA SER A 153 -11.33 -22.27 -4.82
C SER A 153 -9.87 -22.07 -4.41
N ASP A 154 -9.29 -20.93 -4.79
CA ASP A 154 -7.91 -20.57 -4.49
C ASP A 154 -7.83 -19.43 -3.46
N ALA A 155 -8.91 -19.15 -2.72
CA ALA A 155 -8.91 -18.10 -1.70
C ALA A 155 -7.85 -18.38 -0.63
N GLY A 156 -7.07 -17.36 -0.29
CA GLY A 156 -5.94 -17.55 0.61
C GLY A 156 -4.90 -16.43 0.53
N ILE A 157 -3.79 -16.67 1.23
CA ILE A 157 -2.60 -15.82 1.22
C ILE A 157 -1.43 -16.62 0.67
N TYR A 158 -0.82 -16.10 -0.38
CA TYR A 158 0.32 -16.70 -1.05
C TYR A 158 1.58 -15.94 -0.71
N VAL A 159 2.63 -16.66 -0.34
CA VAL A 159 3.93 -16.07 0.01
C VAL A 159 4.88 -16.30 -1.17
N VAL A 160 5.40 -15.21 -1.72
CA VAL A 160 6.31 -15.20 -2.86
C VAL A 160 7.65 -14.65 -2.39
N ASP A 161 8.69 -15.46 -2.40
CA ASP A 161 10.03 -15.03 -2.02
C ASP A 161 10.59 -14.10 -3.09
N ASN A 162 11.52 -13.21 -2.75
CA ASN A 162 12.29 -12.35 -3.67
C ASN A 162 11.50 -11.94 -4.94
N PRO A 163 10.38 -11.22 -4.80
CA PRO A 163 9.41 -10.98 -5.88
C PRO A 163 9.94 -10.07 -7.00
N THR A 164 11.16 -9.54 -6.87
CA THR A 164 11.83 -8.70 -7.87
C THR A 164 12.82 -9.47 -8.74
N SER A 165 13.09 -10.74 -8.44
CA SER A 165 14.06 -11.54 -9.20
C SER A 165 13.57 -11.81 -10.64
N THR A 166 14.42 -11.59 -11.63
CA THR A 166 14.15 -11.85 -13.05
C THR A 166 14.12 -13.35 -13.32
N GLY A 167 12.93 -13.96 -13.31
CA GLY A 167 12.72 -15.36 -13.67
C GLY A 167 11.29 -15.57 -14.11
N ASN A 168 11.09 -16.20 -15.27
CA ASN A 168 9.76 -16.48 -15.79
C ASN A 168 9.07 -17.48 -14.84
N GLN A 169 7.87 -17.14 -14.37
CA GLN A 169 7.00 -18.02 -13.54
C GLN A 169 7.47 -18.28 -12.11
N LYS A 170 7.54 -17.24 -11.29
CA LYS A 170 7.75 -17.40 -9.85
C LYS A 170 6.46 -17.90 -9.17
N GLN A 171 6.44 -19.19 -8.83
CA GLN A 171 5.37 -19.79 -8.05
C GLN A 171 5.45 -19.34 -6.58
N PRO A 172 4.31 -19.25 -5.87
CA PRO A 172 4.34 -19.00 -4.44
C PRO A 172 4.96 -20.20 -3.71
N PHE A 173 5.93 -19.93 -2.84
CA PHE A 173 6.60 -20.99 -2.07
C PHE A 173 5.80 -21.40 -0.84
N LYS A 174 4.81 -20.61 -0.41
CA LYS A 174 3.75 -21.05 0.53
C LYS A 174 2.38 -20.70 -0.01
N LYS A 175 1.47 -21.65 0.11
CA LYS A 175 0.06 -21.54 -0.27
C LYS A 175 -0.79 -21.72 0.98
N LEU A 176 -1.22 -20.62 1.58
CA LEU A 176 -2.04 -20.63 2.79
C LEU A 176 -3.49 -20.46 2.36
N ILE A 177 -4.24 -21.56 2.26
CA ILE A 177 -5.53 -21.62 1.57
C ILE A 177 -6.67 -21.73 2.58
N ASN A 178 -7.75 -21.00 2.34
CA ASN A 178 -9.03 -21.20 2.99
C ASN A 178 -10.15 -20.68 2.09
N THR A 179 -10.89 -21.60 1.48
CA THR A 179 -11.93 -21.34 0.49
C THR A 179 -13.17 -20.65 1.05
N ASN A 180 -13.28 -20.53 2.38
CA ASN A 180 -14.42 -19.90 3.07
C ASN A 180 -14.17 -18.41 3.38
N LEU A 181 -13.00 -17.88 3.00
CA LEU A 181 -12.66 -16.48 3.23
C LEU A 181 -13.02 -15.64 2.00
N ASP A 182 -13.72 -14.53 2.26
CA ASP A 182 -13.94 -13.45 1.30
C ASP A 182 -13.17 -12.21 1.77
N MET A 183 -12.04 -11.96 1.12
CA MET A 183 -11.03 -10.97 1.49
C MET A 183 -10.90 -9.88 0.43
N TRP A 184 -10.69 -8.63 0.87
CA TRP A 184 -10.35 -7.51 -0.01
C TRP A 184 -9.29 -6.60 0.60
N GLY A 185 -8.34 -6.16 -0.21
CA GLY A 185 -7.23 -5.33 0.25
C GLY A 185 -6.29 -6.05 1.19
N ALA A 186 -5.16 -5.40 1.47
CA ALA A 186 -4.22 -5.85 2.46
C ALA A 186 -3.45 -4.65 3.02
N THR A 187 -3.24 -4.63 4.33
CA THR A 187 -2.22 -3.81 4.97
C THR A 187 -1.46 -4.65 5.98
N TYR A 188 -0.20 -4.32 6.25
CA TYR A 188 0.67 -5.13 7.07
C TYR A 188 1.50 -4.23 8.00
N ALA A 189 1.49 -4.55 9.28
CA ALA A 189 2.30 -3.88 10.28
C ALA A 189 2.53 -4.80 11.48
N ASN A 190 3.69 -4.74 12.12
CA ASN A 190 3.98 -5.44 13.39
C ASN A 190 3.65 -6.95 13.34
N ASP A 191 4.07 -7.62 12.27
CA ASP A 191 3.77 -9.02 11.94
C ASP A 191 2.29 -9.40 11.88
N ARG A 192 1.43 -8.43 11.55
CA ARG A 192 0.00 -8.63 11.36
C ARG A 192 -0.39 -8.18 9.96
N LEU A 193 -1.01 -9.09 9.22
CA LEU A 193 -1.71 -8.76 7.98
C LEU A 193 -3.19 -8.55 8.30
N PHE A 194 -3.74 -7.42 7.87
CA PHE A 194 -5.17 -7.15 7.91
C PHE A 194 -5.74 -7.19 6.50
N SER A 195 -6.91 -7.78 6.35
CA SER A 195 -7.69 -7.76 5.11
C SER A 195 -9.17 -7.53 5.44
N SER A 196 -9.87 -6.78 4.60
CA SER A 196 -11.30 -6.56 4.75
C SER A 196 -12.06 -7.86 4.57
N LYS A 197 -12.93 -8.18 5.53
CA LYS A 197 -13.92 -9.24 5.44
C LYS A 197 -15.16 -8.69 4.76
N ILE A 198 -15.40 -9.10 3.53
CA ILE A 198 -16.47 -8.51 2.69
C ILE A 198 -17.80 -9.25 2.79
N ASN A 199 -17.86 -10.41 3.43
CA ASN A 199 -19.11 -11.11 3.71
C ASN A 199 -19.68 -10.72 5.08
N ALA A 200 -20.99 -10.85 5.27
CA ALA A 200 -21.64 -10.53 6.54
C ALA A 200 -21.21 -11.52 7.67
N PRO A 201 -21.05 -11.06 8.92
CA PRO A 201 -20.94 -9.65 9.33
C PRO A 201 -19.61 -9.04 8.84
N ALA A 202 -19.67 -7.81 8.31
CA ALA A 202 -18.51 -7.14 7.75
C ALA A 202 -17.46 -6.81 8.82
N GLY A 203 -16.19 -6.82 8.44
CA GLY A 203 -15.11 -6.63 9.40
C GLY A 203 -13.70 -6.71 8.84
N LEU A 204 -12.77 -7.13 9.68
CA LEU A 204 -11.38 -7.38 9.34
C LEU A 204 -11.00 -8.81 9.71
N TYR A 205 -10.31 -9.49 8.81
CA TYR A 205 -9.48 -10.63 9.17
C TYR A 205 -8.10 -10.14 9.60
N MET A 206 -7.60 -10.66 10.71
CA MET A 206 -6.22 -10.45 11.17
C MET A 206 -5.48 -11.77 11.12
N PHE A 207 -4.34 -11.78 10.44
CA PHE A 207 -3.46 -12.93 10.35
C PHE A 207 -2.08 -12.60 10.92
N GLN A 208 -1.38 -13.61 11.42
CA GLN A 208 -0.03 -13.51 11.98
C GLN A 208 0.82 -14.70 11.53
N ASN A 209 2.14 -14.59 11.67
CA ASN A 209 3.07 -15.70 11.41
C ASN A 209 2.97 -16.28 9.98
N LEU A 210 2.53 -15.49 9.00
CA LEU A 210 2.25 -15.98 7.64
C LEU A 210 3.53 -16.52 6.96
N THR A 211 4.67 -15.86 7.18
CA THR A 211 5.96 -16.25 6.61
C THR A 211 6.58 -17.45 7.34
N THR A 212 6.26 -17.65 8.61
CA THR A 212 6.78 -18.74 9.47
C THR A 212 5.84 -19.94 9.57
N MET A 213 4.58 -19.83 9.13
CA MET A 213 3.57 -20.89 9.20
C MET A 213 4.08 -22.19 8.53
N PRO A 214 4.03 -23.34 9.22
CA PRO A 214 4.46 -24.60 8.64
C PRO A 214 3.51 -25.01 7.52
N VAL A 215 4.10 -25.53 6.43
CA VAL A 215 3.37 -26.03 5.26
C VAL A 215 3.73 -27.49 5.02
N ARG A 216 2.82 -28.23 4.37
CA ARG A 216 3.08 -29.61 3.98
C ARG A 216 4.28 -29.68 3.03
N ALA A 217 5.24 -30.55 3.31
CA ALA A 217 6.48 -30.63 2.53
C ALA A 217 6.27 -31.06 1.05
N SER A 218 5.22 -31.85 0.76
CA SER A 218 4.99 -32.37 -0.59
C SER A 218 4.49 -31.31 -1.58
N ASP A 219 3.80 -30.28 -1.11
CA ASP A 219 3.18 -29.29 -1.99
C ASP A 219 3.18 -27.86 -1.44
N SER A 220 3.76 -27.60 -0.28
CA SER A 220 3.84 -26.29 0.35
C SER A 220 2.48 -25.64 0.64
N VAL A 221 1.46 -26.45 0.93
CA VAL A 221 0.12 -25.99 1.31
C VAL A 221 -0.09 -26.05 2.83
N ALA A 222 -0.79 -25.06 3.39
CA ALA A 222 -1.36 -25.09 4.73
C ALA A 222 -2.77 -24.46 4.74
N THR A 223 -3.56 -24.80 5.76
CA THR A 223 -4.86 -24.15 5.99
C THR A 223 -4.65 -22.77 6.60
N LEU A 224 -5.19 -21.74 5.97
CA LEU A 224 -5.17 -20.39 6.50
C LEU A 224 -6.31 -20.18 7.50
N SER A 225 -6.01 -19.67 8.69
CA SER A 225 -7.02 -19.26 9.67
C SER A 225 -6.68 -17.87 10.19
N PRO A 226 -7.65 -16.92 10.23
CA PRO A 226 -7.46 -15.66 10.93
C PRO A 226 -7.15 -15.91 12.41
N THR A 227 -6.16 -15.21 12.94
CA THR A 227 -5.88 -15.16 14.38
C THR A 227 -7.02 -14.47 15.11
N ARG A 228 -7.62 -13.44 14.48
CA ARG A 228 -8.85 -12.80 14.95
C ARG A 228 -9.69 -12.35 13.76
N THR A 229 -11.00 -12.28 14.00
CA THR A 229 -11.96 -11.64 13.09
C THR A 229 -12.64 -10.52 13.86
N LEU A 230 -12.42 -9.27 13.46
CA LEU A 230 -13.00 -8.10 14.11
C LEU A 230 -14.22 -7.67 13.31
N ARG A 231 -15.41 -7.72 13.91
CA ARG A 231 -16.62 -7.16 13.31
C ARG A 231 -16.56 -5.63 13.39
N ILE A 232 -16.87 -4.95 12.30
CA ILE A 232 -17.06 -3.50 12.32
C ILE A 232 -18.54 -3.21 12.52
N GLU A 233 -18.84 -2.37 13.50
CA GLU A 233 -20.22 -1.99 13.77
C GLU A 233 -20.77 -1.05 12.72
N ASN A 234 -22.03 -1.31 12.31
CA ASN A 234 -22.73 -0.56 11.27
C ASN A 234 -22.03 -0.53 9.92
N ALA A 235 -21.00 -1.37 9.70
CA ALA A 235 -20.42 -1.62 8.39
C ALA A 235 -21.35 -2.47 7.53
N THR A 236 -21.43 -2.15 6.25
CA THR A 236 -22.10 -2.97 5.24
C THR A 236 -21.17 -4.07 4.76
N ALA A 237 -21.71 -5.12 4.15
CA ALA A 237 -20.93 -6.24 3.57
C ALA A 237 -20.20 -5.84 2.28
N ASN A 238 -19.63 -4.63 2.22
CA ASN A 238 -18.98 -4.07 1.04
C ASN A 238 -17.72 -3.27 1.38
N LEU A 239 -17.01 -3.68 2.43
CA LEU A 239 -15.66 -3.19 2.71
C LEU A 239 -14.72 -3.51 1.53
N ARG A 240 -13.77 -2.62 1.28
CA ARG A 240 -12.81 -2.73 0.17
C ARG A 240 -11.39 -2.45 0.67
N GLY A 241 -10.61 -1.69 -0.08
CA GLY A 241 -9.23 -1.37 0.27
C GLY A 241 -9.10 -0.72 1.65
N LEU A 242 -7.94 -0.93 2.26
CA LEU A 242 -7.63 -0.46 3.59
C LEU A 242 -6.17 -0.02 3.68
N CYS A 243 -5.91 0.96 4.54
CA CYS A 243 -4.58 1.50 4.77
C CYS A 243 -4.39 1.75 6.26
N TYR A 244 -3.32 1.20 6.83
CA TYR A 244 -2.93 1.45 8.22
C TYR A 244 -1.66 2.30 8.27
N ASP A 245 -1.78 3.49 8.84
CA ASP A 245 -0.66 4.35 9.18
C ASP A 245 -0.26 4.10 10.65
N THR A 246 0.93 3.55 10.87
CA THR A 246 1.44 3.28 12.23
C THR A 246 1.99 4.52 12.93
N ILE A 247 2.37 5.56 12.20
CA ILE A 247 2.89 6.84 12.73
C ILE A 247 1.74 7.64 13.32
N LYS A 248 0.65 7.77 12.56
CA LYS A 248 -0.57 8.45 13.04
C LYS A 248 -1.46 7.55 13.88
N ASN A 249 -1.22 6.24 13.84
CA ASN A 249 -2.04 5.21 14.47
C ASN A 249 -3.50 5.26 14.02
N VAL A 250 -3.70 5.40 12.71
CA VAL A 250 -5.03 5.49 12.07
C VAL A 250 -5.15 4.42 11.00
N MET A 251 -6.23 3.64 11.08
CA MET A 251 -6.66 2.76 9.98
C MET A 251 -7.79 3.43 9.21
N ALA A 252 -7.67 3.50 7.89
CA ALA A 252 -8.75 3.86 6.99
C ALA A 252 -9.23 2.64 6.19
N ILE A 253 -10.53 2.49 6.01
CA ILE A 253 -11.14 1.43 5.22
C ILE A 253 -12.18 2.05 4.29
N ALA A 254 -12.09 1.76 2.99
CA ALA A 254 -13.11 2.12 2.02
C ALA A 254 -14.31 1.17 2.14
N GLU A 255 -15.51 1.72 2.08
CA GLU A 255 -16.74 0.95 2.00
C GLU A 255 -17.62 1.47 0.86
N MET A 256 -17.90 0.59 -0.11
CA MET A 256 -18.72 0.95 -1.26
C MET A 256 -20.14 1.29 -0.83
N GLY A 257 -20.68 2.35 -1.41
CA GLY A 257 -22.08 2.70 -1.29
C GLY A 257 -22.99 1.81 -2.14
N ASP A 258 -24.25 2.22 -2.22
CA ASP A 258 -25.32 1.57 -2.96
C ASP A 258 -25.52 2.10 -4.39
N GLY A 259 -24.57 2.93 -4.88
CA GLY A 259 -24.66 3.62 -6.17
C GLY A 259 -25.28 5.02 -6.09
N THR A 260 -25.76 5.44 -4.93
CA THR A 260 -26.27 6.79 -4.70
C THR A 260 -25.15 7.77 -4.37
N LEU A 261 -25.24 9.00 -4.88
CA LEU A 261 -24.32 10.08 -4.50
C LEU A 261 -24.31 10.32 -2.99
N GLY A 262 -23.14 10.14 -2.37
CA GLY A 262 -22.91 10.31 -0.95
C GLY A 262 -23.10 9.06 -0.10
N SER A 263 -23.44 7.90 -0.69
CA SER A 263 -23.61 6.66 0.06
C SER A 263 -22.30 5.90 0.32
N GLY A 264 -21.24 6.21 -0.44
CA GLY A 264 -19.88 5.72 -0.16
C GLY A 264 -19.35 6.23 1.18
N ARG A 265 -18.53 5.41 1.85
CA ARG A 265 -17.99 5.75 3.18
C ARG A 265 -16.49 5.45 3.26
N ILE A 266 -15.76 6.29 3.98
CA ILE A 266 -14.43 5.96 4.50
C ILE A 266 -14.53 5.85 6.01
N LEU A 267 -14.24 4.65 6.53
CA LEU A 267 -14.27 4.35 7.96
C LEU A 267 -12.88 4.58 8.55
N LEU A 268 -12.77 5.47 9.53
CA LEU A 268 -11.52 5.84 10.18
C LEU A 268 -11.51 5.34 11.62
N PHE A 269 -10.44 4.64 12.00
CA PHE A 269 -10.23 4.11 13.35
C PHE A 269 -8.97 4.73 13.93
N ASP A 270 -9.15 5.66 14.87
CA ASP A 270 -8.06 6.27 15.59
C ASP A 270 -7.58 5.32 16.69
N ASN A 271 -6.29 5.41 17.06
CA ASN A 271 -5.66 4.53 18.03
C ASN A 271 -5.81 3.03 17.69
N PHE A 272 -5.72 2.69 16.40
CA PHE A 272 -6.02 1.36 15.91
C PHE A 272 -5.20 0.26 16.59
N SER A 273 -3.95 0.54 16.96
CA SER A 273 -3.09 -0.38 17.71
C SER A 273 -3.73 -0.89 19.01
N ASN A 274 -4.49 -0.04 19.70
CA ASN A 274 -5.15 -0.39 20.96
C ASN A 274 -6.38 -1.27 20.69
N LEU A 275 -7.12 -0.98 19.62
CA LEU A 275 -8.29 -1.77 19.21
C LEU A 275 -7.91 -3.22 18.90
N ILE A 276 -6.77 -3.44 18.24
CA ILE A 276 -6.31 -4.78 17.85
C ILE A 276 -5.61 -5.55 18.98
N GLN A 277 -5.21 -4.88 20.07
CA GLN A 277 -4.65 -5.50 21.27
C GLN A 277 -5.74 -5.88 22.29
N GLY A 278 -6.89 -5.21 22.25
CA GLY A 278 -8.02 -5.51 23.14
C GLY A 278 -8.68 -6.87 22.87
N THR A 279 -9.54 -7.30 23.78
CA THR A 279 -10.31 -8.55 23.68
C THR A 279 -11.65 -8.39 22.96
N ALA A 280 -12.03 -7.17 22.58
CA ALA A 280 -13.30 -6.91 21.92
C ALA A 280 -13.28 -7.41 20.47
N ASP A 281 -14.26 -8.25 20.10
CA ASP A 281 -14.44 -8.74 18.73
C ASP A 281 -15.26 -7.79 17.85
N VAL A 282 -15.67 -6.65 18.41
CA VAL A 282 -16.43 -5.60 17.73
C VAL A 282 -15.68 -4.29 17.89
N ILE A 283 -15.45 -3.61 16.77
CA ILE A 283 -14.83 -2.29 16.72
C ILE A 283 -15.78 -1.29 16.06
N ARG A 284 -15.66 -0.02 16.44
CA ARG A 284 -16.45 1.10 15.90
C ARG A 284 -15.51 2.09 15.23
N PRO A 285 -15.83 2.62 14.04
CA PRO A 285 -15.09 3.75 13.49
C PRO A 285 -15.14 4.92 14.47
N SER A 286 -14.01 5.58 14.66
CA SER A 286 -13.92 6.84 15.41
C SER A 286 -14.59 7.97 14.63
N ARG A 287 -14.42 7.94 13.30
CA ARG A 287 -14.88 8.96 12.35
C ARG A 287 -15.34 8.27 11.05
N VAL A 288 -16.26 8.90 10.34
CA VAL A 288 -16.78 8.39 9.06
C VAL A 288 -16.96 9.54 8.09
N ILE A 289 -16.16 9.54 7.01
CA ILE A 289 -16.37 10.47 5.89
C ILE A 289 -17.48 9.87 5.02
N THR A 290 -18.64 10.55 4.95
CA THR A 290 -19.81 10.12 4.19
C THR A 290 -20.80 11.26 3.98
N GLY A 291 -21.70 11.15 3.00
CA GLY A 291 -22.70 12.16 2.68
C GLY A 291 -22.47 12.82 1.33
N ARG A 292 -23.47 13.56 0.85
CA ARG A 292 -23.54 14.08 -0.52
C ARG A 292 -22.38 15.01 -0.90
N SER A 293 -21.86 15.81 0.03
CA SER A 293 -20.75 16.74 -0.19
C SER A 293 -19.42 16.04 -0.41
N THR A 294 -19.27 14.80 0.08
CA THR A 294 -18.05 14.00 -0.15
C THR A 294 -17.87 13.63 -1.62
N GLY A 295 -18.97 13.60 -2.39
CA GLY A 295 -18.98 13.12 -3.77
C GLY A 295 -18.74 11.61 -3.92
N LEU A 296 -18.63 10.86 -2.81
CA LEU A 296 -18.37 9.42 -2.81
C LEU A 296 -19.62 8.64 -3.19
N ILE A 297 -19.47 7.69 -4.11
CA ILE A 297 -20.50 6.75 -4.53
C ILE A 297 -20.05 5.34 -4.18
N SER A 298 -18.86 4.95 -4.64
CA SER A 298 -18.38 3.59 -4.56
C SER A 298 -16.86 3.56 -4.37
N PRO A 299 -16.36 4.02 -3.21
CA PRO A 299 -14.93 3.99 -2.91
C PRO A 299 -14.46 2.53 -2.81
N VAL A 300 -13.38 2.22 -3.52
CA VAL A 300 -12.82 0.86 -3.60
C VAL A 300 -11.42 0.74 -3.04
N ASP A 301 -10.72 1.86 -2.87
CA ASP A 301 -9.42 1.89 -2.20
C ASP A 301 -9.17 3.22 -1.50
N VAL A 302 -8.29 3.18 -0.51
CA VAL A 302 -7.91 4.34 0.31
C VAL A 302 -6.43 4.27 0.66
N ALA A 303 -5.73 5.40 0.61
CA ALA A 303 -4.34 5.52 1.02
C ALA A 303 -4.15 6.73 1.94
N ILE A 304 -3.36 6.59 2.99
CA ILE A 304 -2.98 7.69 3.89
C ILE A 304 -1.54 8.12 3.57
N ASP A 305 -1.29 9.42 3.57
CA ASP A 305 0.06 9.96 3.57
C ASP A 305 0.75 9.67 4.88
N MET A 306 1.59 8.63 4.90
CA MET A 306 2.18 8.09 6.14
C MET A 306 3.29 8.96 6.74
N ARG A 307 3.81 9.96 6.01
CA ARG A 307 4.83 10.88 6.55
C ARG A 307 4.36 11.51 7.86
N ALA A 308 5.27 11.78 8.79
CA ALA A 308 4.89 12.40 10.07
C ALA A 308 4.15 13.75 9.88
N GLY A 309 4.55 14.53 8.87
CA GLY A 309 3.86 15.78 8.49
C GLY A 309 2.75 15.62 7.45
N GLY A 310 2.47 14.39 6.99
CA GLY A 310 1.42 14.11 6.01
C GLY A 310 0.04 14.38 6.60
N VAL A 311 -0.78 15.14 5.88
CA VAL A 311 -2.15 15.51 6.32
C VAL A 311 -3.25 14.87 5.48
N TYR A 312 -2.87 14.21 4.38
CA TYR A 312 -3.81 13.79 3.35
C TYR A 312 -4.18 12.30 3.41
N LEU A 313 -5.39 12.04 2.96
CA LEU A 313 -5.94 10.74 2.64
C LEU A 313 -6.48 10.81 1.21
N TYR A 314 -6.23 9.77 0.42
CA TYR A 314 -6.63 9.67 -0.98
C TYR A 314 -7.63 8.54 -1.15
N VAL A 315 -8.65 8.75 -1.99
CA VAL A 315 -9.71 7.77 -2.25
C VAL A 315 -9.84 7.54 -3.75
N ALA A 316 -9.87 6.27 -4.16
CA ALA A 316 -10.26 5.87 -5.50
C ALA A 316 -11.74 5.47 -5.48
N ASP A 317 -12.56 6.19 -6.23
CA ASP A 317 -14.00 5.91 -6.36
C ASP A 317 -14.32 5.36 -7.75
N ARG A 318 -14.73 4.09 -7.76
CA ARG A 318 -14.93 3.31 -8.99
C ARG A 318 -16.13 3.79 -9.79
N GLU A 319 -17.23 4.14 -9.12
CA GLU A 319 -18.47 4.53 -9.79
C GLU A 319 -18.54 6.02 -10.05
N ALA A 320 -18.01 6.84 -9.13
CA ALA A 320 -17.92 8.28 -9.34
C ALA A 320 -16.86 8.65 -10.39
N LYS A 321 -15.98 7.71 -10.79
CA LYS A 321 -14.84 7.93 -11.69
C LYS A 321 -13.99 9.09 -11.20
N LYS A 322 -13.56 9.00 -9.94
CA LYS A 322 -12.84 10.08 -9.27
C LYS A 322 -11.70 9.55 -8.43
N VAL A 323 -10.64 10.36 -8.37
CA VAL A 323 -9.64 10.28 -7.30
C VAL A 323 -9.80 11.53 -6.45
N SER A 324 -10.14 11.37 -5.19
CA SER A 324 -10.41 12.47 -4.26
C SER A 324 -9.33 12.55 -3.19
N ARG A 325 -8.95 13.78 -2.80
CA ARG A 325 -8.04 14.05 -1.68
C ARG A 325 -8.82 14.67 -0.53
N PHE A 326 -8.80 14.02 0.62
CA PHE A 326 -9.35 14.48 1.89
C PHE A 326 -8.21 14.71 2.89
N ARG A 327 -8.51 15.28 4.06
CA ARG A 327 -7.61 15.18 5.22
C ARG A 327 -7.87 13.88 5.96
N TYR A 328 -6.81 13.26 6.50
CA TYR A 328 -7.00 12.05 7.32
C TYR A 328 -7.78 12.33 8.62
N THR A 329 -7.89 13.61 9.01
CA THR A 329 -8.62 14.12 10.18
C THR A 329 -10.09 14.47 9.90
N ASP A 330 -10.54 14.38 8.64
CA ASP A 330 -11.91 14.71 8.26
C ASP A 330 -12.94 13.75 8.89
N ASP A 331 -14.17 14.23 9.04
CA ASP A 331 -15.31 13.49 9.59
C ASP A 331 -16.65 14.04 9.05
N GLY A 332 -17.62 13.16 8.85
CA GLY A 332 -18.96 13.51 8.38
C GLY A 332 -19.04 13.91 6.89
N ASN A 333 -20.01 14.78 6.59
CA ASN A 333 -20.33 15.24 5.24
C ASN A 333 -19.46 16.44 4.84
N VAL A 334 -18.21 16.17 4.48
CA VAL A 334 -17.23 17.19 4.08
C VAL A 334 -16.87 17.07 2.61
N GLU A 335 -16.55 18.20 1.98
CA GLU A 335 -16.03 18.21 0.61
C GLU A 335 -14.56 17.77 0.60
N PRO A 336 -14.12 17.02 -0.43
CA PRO A 336 -12.69 16.78 -0.63
C PRO A 336 -11.95 18.09 -0.88
N GLU A 337 -10.69 18.16 -0.45
CA GLU A 337 -9.82 19.31 -0.71
C GLU A 337 -9.52 19.45 -2.21
N ASP A 338 -9.37 18.32 -2.91
CA ASP A 338 -9.18 18.31 -4.36
C ASP A 338 -9.73 17.02 -4.98
N VAL A 339 -10.08 17.07 -6.26
CA VAL A 339 -10.69 15.97 -7.00
C VAL A 339 -10.19 15.96 -8.44
N ILE A 340 -9.74 14.79 -8.88
CA ILE A 340 -9.54 14.52 -10.30
C ILE A 340 -10.73 13.71 -10.80
N ASP A 341 -11.48 14.27 -11.75
CA ASP A 341 -12.45 13.54 -12.55
C ASP A 341 -11.70 12.70 -13.58
N THR A 342 -11.82 11.38 -13.49
CA THR A 342 -11.16 10.43 -14.40
C THR A 342 -12.06 10.06 -15.58
N SER A 343 -13.33 10.45 -15.59
CA SER A 343 -14.26 10.19 -16.71
C SER A 343 -13.90 10.96 -17.98
N VAL A 344 -13.16 12.07 -17.83
CA VAL A 344 -12.66 12.88 -18.95
C VAL A 344 -11.41 12.29 -19.60
N LEU A 345 -10.84 11.23 -19.03
CA LEU A 345 -9.71 10.54 -19.62
C LEU A 345 -10.21 9.71 -20.82
N GLY A 346 -9.49 9.72 -21.94
CA GLY A 346 -9.86 8.89 -23.10
C GLY A 346 -9.78 7.38 -22.81
N PHE A 347 -8.82 6.97 -21.98
CA PHE A 347 -8.59 5.59 -21.55
C PHE A 347 -8.14 5.53 -20.08
N GLY A 348 -8.47 4.42 -19.41
CA GLY A 348 -8.19 4.23 -17.98
C GLY A 348 -9.01 5.22 -17.15
N VAL A 349 -10.34 5.09 -17.19
CA VAL A 349 -11.27 6.02 -16.53
C VAL A 349 -11.72 5.52 -15.16
N THR A 350 -11.51 4.24 -14.83
CA THR A 350 -12.00 3.63 -13.59
C THR A 350 -10.86 3.38 -12.61
N PRO A 351 -10.64 4.28 -11.63
CA PRO A 351 -9.61 4.08 -10.62
C PRO A 351 -10.08 2.99 -9.64
N VAL A 352 -9.20 2.03 -9.35
CA VAL A 352 -9.53 0.88 -8.49
C VAL A 352 -8.50 0.51 -7.44
N GLY A 353 -7.30 1.12 -7.50
CA GLY A 353 -6.26 0.88 -6.52
C GLY A 353 -5.37 2.10 -6.33
N LEU A 354 -4.87 2.28 -5.12
CA LEU A 354 -3.99 3.36 -4.73
C LEU A 354 -2.73 2.82 -4.03
N ALA A 355 -1.57 3.33 -4.43
CA ALA A 355 -0.32 3.12 -3.70
C ALA A 355 0.41 4.44 -3.58
N LEU A 356 0.93 4.74 -2.39
CA LEU A 356 1.62 5.99 -2.13
C LEU A 356 3.10 5.72 -1.83
N ASP A 357 3.97 6.37 -2.60
CA ASP A 357 5.37 6.56 -2.23
C ASP A 357 5.48 7.85 -1.43
N ALA A 358 5.43 7.66 -0.10
CA ALA A 358 5.48 8.68 0.95
C ALA A 358 6.81 8.61 1.72
N ARG A 359 7.94 8.51 1.00
CA ARG A 359 9.26 8.38 1.64
C ARG A 359 9.76 9.72 2.21
N ASP A 360 10.07 9.70 3.49
CA ASP A 360 10.84 10.68 4.24
C ASP A 360 11.58 9.97 5.39
N ASP A 361 12.26 10.72 6.27
CA ASP A 361 12.96 10.20 7.45
C ASP A 361 12.06 9.36 8.37
N SER A 362 10.76 9.65 8.41
CA SER A 362 9.82 9.00 9.33
C SER A 362 9.32 7.64 8.82
N THR A 363 9.31 7.43 7.50
CA THR A 363 8.78 6.20 6.87
C THR A 363 9.86 5.20 6.46
N LEU A 364 11.14 5.60 6.48
CA LEU A 364 12.27 4.69 6.23
C LEU A 364 12.57 3.85 7.49
N GLY A 365 12.13 2.58 7.52
CA GLY A 365 12.40 1.65 8.64
C GLY A 365 11.17 0.93 9.21
N GLN A 366 9.98 1.24 8.69
CA GLN A 366 8.72 0.51 8.95
C GLN A 366 8.47 -0.54 7.86
#